data_AF-A0A661IC72-F1
#
_entry.id   AF-A0A661IC72-F1
#
_cell.length_a   1.000
_cell.length_b   1.000
_cell.length_c   1.000
_cell.angle_alpha   90.00
_cell.angle_beta   90.00
_cell.angle_gamma   90.00
#
_symmetry.space_group_name_H-M   'P 1'
#
loop_
_entity.id
_entity.type
_entity.pdbx_description
1 polymer ?
#
loop_
_entity_poly.entity_id
_entity_poly.type
_entity_poly.pdbx_seq_one_letter_code
_entity_poly.pdbx_strand_id
1 'polypeptide(L)'
;ILPTVARFSDIDLMTGKTNRRPFIYQTNRFKDSETLLNLGSGVVFNKKSGMLKIGNQEVPIKEFLITAYDKNKKLTRQRQNIHKNGKFYLVFMRSYNTFLVLDEAMLNSTYIQLFVFENYNKNLFEPIIIEPSAKVFKLKI
;
A
#
# COMPACT_ATOMS: atom_id res chain seq x y z
N ILE A 1 -8.06 2.56 10.20
CA ILE A 1 -9.38 1.98 9.82
C ILE A 1 -9.29 0.93 8.71
N LEU A 2 -8.45 1.12 7.68
CA LEU A 2 -8.39 0.22 6.53
C LEU A 2 -8.13 -1.27 6.85
N PRO A 3 -7.26 -1.64 7.82
CA PRO A 3 -7.13 -3.04 8.23
C PRO A 3 -8.45 -3.65 8.76
N THR A 4 -9.27 -2.85 9.45
CA THR A 4 -10.58 -3.27 9.94
C THR A 4 -11.57 -3.50 8.80
N VAL A 5 -11.59 -2.60 7.80
CA VAL A 5 -12.43 -2.76 6.60
C VAL A 5 -12.03 -4.03 5.84
N ALA A 6 -10.73 -4.25 5.65
CA ALA A 6 -10.21 -5.45 5.01
C ALA A 6 -10.59 -6.73 5.77
N ARG A 7 -10.58 -6.69 7.11
CA ARG A 7 -11.02 -7.82 7.95
C ARG A 7 -12.49 -8.15 7.76
N PHE A 8 -13.38 -7.16 7.67
CA PHE A 8 -14.80 -7.41 7.39
C PHE A 8 -15.01 -8.03 6.00
N SER A 9 -14.24 -7.59 4.99
CA SER A 9 -14.34 -8.14 3.63
C SER A 9 -13.79 -9.57 3.48
N ASP A 10 -13.01 -10.06 4.44
CA ASP A 10 -12.43 -11.42 4.42
C ASP A 10 -13.34 -12.47 5.09
N ILE A 11 -14.46 -12.06 5.70
CA ILE A 11 -15.39 -12.98 6.34
C ILE A 11 -16.24 -13.64 5.28
N ASP A 12 -16.15 -14.97 5.18
CA ASP A 12 -17.09 -15.77 4.43
C ASP A 12 -18.48 -15.68 5.07
N LEU A 13 -19.47 -15.19 4.32
CA LEU A 13 -20.80 -14.90 4.85
C LEU A 13 -21.57 -16.15 5.29
N MET A 14 -21.25 -17.31 4.72
CA MET A 14 -21.97 -18.56 5.00
C MET A 14 -21.37 -19.30 6.20
N THR A 15 -20.07 -19.16 6.42
CA THR A 15 -19.32 -19.93 7.42
C THR A 15 -18.76 -19.08 8.56
N GLY A 16 -18.71 -17.76 8.41
CA GLY A 16 -18.08 -16.84 9.34
C GLY A 16 -16.55 -16.92 9.41
N LYS A 17 -15.91 -17.73 8.55
CA LYS A 17 -14.46 -17.97 8.56
C LYS A 17 -13.70 -16.88 7.79
N THR A 18 -12.50 -16.56 8.26
CA THR A 18 -11.56 -15.64 7.58
C THR A 18 -10.42 -16.44 6.96
N ASN A 19 -10.27 -16.41 5.64
CA ASN A 19 -9.32 -17.28 4.93
C ASN A 19 -8.10 -16.56 4.35
N ARG A 20 -8.16 -15.24 4.06
CA ARG A 20 -7.09 -14.53 3.35
C ARG A 20 -6.30 -13.55 4.21
N ARG A 21 -6.81 -13.14 5.39
CA ARG A 21 -6.16 -12.23 6.37
C ARG A 21 -5.19 -11.22 5.73
N PRO A 22 -5.69 -10.32 4.86
CA PRO A 22 -4.85 -9.35 4.17
C PRO A 22 -4.06 -8.49 5.13
N PHE A 23 -2.77 -8.29 4.85
CA PHE A 23 -1.86 -7.51 5.66
C PHE A 23 -1.68 -6.09 5.12
N ILE A 24 -1.94 -5.12 5.98
CA ILE A 24 -1.62 -3.72 5.76
C ILE A 24 -1.12 -3.08 7.06
N TYR A 25 0.03 -2.44 6.97
CA TYR A 25 0.55 -1.55 7.99
C TYR A 25 0.74 -0.16 7.38
N GLN A 26 0.33 0.88 8.11
CA GLN A 26 0.41 2.27 7.66
C GLN A 26 1.04 3.12 8.76
N THR A 27 1.95 4.02 8.38
CA THR A 27 2.57 4.97 9.29
C THR A 27 2.85 6.30 8.60
N ASN A 28 2.68 7.39 9.33
CA ASN A 28 3.18 8.73 8.97
C ASN A 28 4.31 9.18 9.92
N ARG A 29 4.72 8.33 10.85
CA ARG A 29 5.78 8.57 11.83
C ARG A 29 6.90 7.56 11.56
N PHE A 30 7.88 7.98 10.77
CA PHE A 30 9.04 7.17 10.44
C PHE A 30 10.32 7.97 10.64
N LYS A 31 11.43 7.27 10.86
CA LYS A 31 12.77 7.85 10.90
C LYS A 31 13.59 7.23 9.80
N ASP A 32 14.11 8.08 8.93
CA ASP A 32 14.93 7.65 7.82
C ASP A 32 16.41 7.91 8.10
N SER A 33 17.23 6.89 7.93
CA SER A 33 18.69 6.95 8.03
C SER A 33 19.33 6.41 6.75
N GLU A 34 20.65 6.48 6.64
CA GLU A 34 21.35 5.99 5.45
C GLU A 34 21.10 4.50 5.20
N THR A 35 21.01 3.69 6.25
CA THR A 35 20.96 2.22 6.14
C THR A 35 19.61 1.63 6.52
N LEU A 36 18.86 2.29 7.40
CA LEU A 36 17.59 1.82 7.94
C LEU A 36 16.48 2.86 7.75
N LEU A 37 15.29 2.36 7.44
CA LEU A 37 14.04 3.10 7.50
C LEU A 37 13.20 2.51 8.63
N ASN A 38 13.11 3.21 9.75
CA ASN A 38 12.30 2.80 10.89
C ASN A 38 10.87 3.32 10.72
N LEU A 39 9.92 2.43 10.52
CA LEU A 39 8.51 2.75 10.27
C LEU A 39 7.68 2.84 11.57
N GLY A 40 8.28 2.57 12.73
CA GLY A 40 7.61 2.52 14.02
C GLY A 40 7.00 1.15 14.34
N SER A 41 6.49 0.99 15.57
CA SER A 41 5.82 -0.24 16.04
C SER A 41 6.59 -1.55 15.80
N GLY A 42 7.92 -1.50 15.84
CA GLY A 42 8.77 -2.67 15.58
C GLY A 42 8.89 -3.08 14.11
N VAL A 43 8.46 -2.23 13.17
CA VAL A 43 8.60 -2.41 11.73
C VAL A 43 9.80 -1.60 11.22
N VAL A 44 10.80 -2.28 10.68
CA VAL A 44 12.05 -1.64 10.20
C VAL A 44 12.47 -2.23 8.86
N PHE A 45 12.71 -1.37 7.88
CA PHE A 45 13.22 -1.76 6.58
C PHE A 45 14.72 -1.49 6.49
N ASN A 46 15.50 -2.50 6.12
CA ASN A 46 16.93 -2.38 5.87
C ASN A 46 17.15 -2.09 4.38
N LYS A 47 17.66 -0.89 4.08
CA LYS A 47 17.86 -0.41 2.70
C LYS A 47 18.98 -1.15 1.97
N LYS A 48 19.96 -1.69 2.69
CA LYS A 48 21.09 -2.43 2.11
C LYS A 48 20.68 -3.83 1.70
N SER A 49 19.96 -4.55 2.56
CA SER A 49 19.54 -5.93 2.30
C SER A 49 18.19 -6.04 1.59
N GLY A 50 17.36 -4.99 1.60
CA GLY A 50 16.00 -5.04 1.08
C GLY A 50 15.04 -5.87 1.95
N MET A 51 15.41 -6.11 3.20
CA MET A 51 14.65 -6.91 4.15
C MET A 51 13.80 -6.03 5.07
N LEU A 52 12.60 -6.50 5.39
CA LEU A 52 11.69 -5.89 6.35
C LEU A 52 11.62 -6.75 7.61
N LYS A 53 11.94 -6.16 8.74
CA LYS A 53 11.68 -6.73 10.06
C LYS A 53 10.27 -6.35 10.51
N ILE A 54 9.46 -7.34 10.88
CA ILE A 54 8.15 -7.17 11.52
C ILE A 54 8.15 -8.03 12.78
N GLY A 55 8.26 -7.40 13.95
CA GLY A 55 8.42 -8.13 15.22
C GLY A 55 9.71 -8.96 15.20
N ASN A 56 9.58 -10.29 15.32
CA ASN A 56 10.71 -11.22 15.31
C ASN A 56 10.98 -11.85 13.94
N GLN A 57 10.18 -11.53 12.92
CA GLN A 57 10.35 -12.06 11.57
C GLN A 57 11.06 -11.06 10.67
N GLU A 58 11.89 -11.58 9.77
CA GLU A 58 12.54 -10.81 8.72
C GLU A 58 12.14 -11.38 7.36
N VAL A 59 11.58 -10.54 6.49
CA VAL A 59 10.97 -10.94 5.22
C VAL A 59 11.44 -10.04 4.08
N PRO A 60 11.70 -10.58 2.88
CA PRO A 60 12.13 -9.78 1.74
C PRO A 60 10.99 -8.91 1.19
N ILE A 61 11.29 -7.63 0.91
CA ILE A 61 10.41 -6.75 0.14
C ILE A 61 10.52 -7.09 -1.35
N LYS A 62 9.38 -7.22 -2.02
CA LYS A 62 9.30 -7.49 -3.46
C LYS A 62 9.63 -6.24 -4.27
N GLU A 63 8.86 -5.18 -4.03
CA GLU A 63 9.04 -3.89 -4.69
C GLU A 63 8.92 -2.75 -3.69
N PHE A 64 9.67 -1.68 -3.96
CA PHE A 64 9.47 -0.38 -3.36
C PHE A 64 8.80 0.55 -4.37
N LEU A 65 7.65 1.10 -4.01
CA LEU A 65 6.86 1.99 -4.87
C LEU A 65 6.77 3.38 -4.25
N ILE A 66 6.81 4.41 -5.09
CA ILE A 66 6.64 5.80 -4.65
C ILE A 66 5.52 6.43 -5.47
N THR A 67 4.59 7.09 -4.79
CA THR A 67 3.54 7.89 -5.43
C THR A 67 3.63 9.34 -4.98
N ALA A 68 3.49 10.28 -5.93
CA ALA A 68 3.56 11.71 -5.67
C ALA A 68 2.80 12.50 -6.72
N TYR A 69 2.13 13.59 -6.33
CA TYR A 69 1.57 14.54 -7.30
C TYR A 69 2.66 15.51 -7.77
N ASP A 70 2.70 15.77 -9.07
CA ASP A 70 3.55 16.80 -9.66
C ASP A 70 2.95 18.21 -9.51
N LYS A 71 3.63 19.21 -10.08
CA LYS A 71 3.18 20.62 -10.06
C LYS A 71 1.82 20.83 -10.75
N ASN A 72 1.43 19.93 -11.64
CA ASN A 72 0.17 19.96 -12.39
C ASN A 72 -0.93 19.13 -11.70
N LYS A 73 -0.72 18.69 -10.44
CA LYS A 73 -1.61 17.81 -9.68
C LYS A 73 -1.84 16.45 -10.35
N LYS A 74 -0.93 15.99 -11.20
CA LYS A 74 -0.99 14.65 -11.80
C LYS A 74 -0.20 13.66 -10.96
N LEU A 75 -0.78 12.49 -10.70
CA LEU A 75 -0.08 11.44 -9.97
C LEU A 75 1.06 10.83 -10.81
N THR A 76 2.25 10.84 -10.22
CA THR A 76 3.45 10.16 -10.70
C THR A 76 3.70 8.92 -9.85
N ARG A 77 4.24 7.87 -10.49
CA ARG A 77 4.51 6.57 -9.87
C ARG A 77 5.91 6.11 -10.24
N GLN A 78 6.68 5.69 -9.24
CA GLN A 78 7.98 5.07 -9.43
C GLN A 78 7.96 3.68 -8.79
N ARG A 79 8.70 2.75 -9.38
CA ARG A 79 8.81 1.37 -8.91
C ARG A 79 10.28 0.96 -8.96
N GLN A 80 10.72 0.31 -7.89
CA GLN A 80 12.00 -0.34 -7.80
C GLN A 80 11.78 -1.80 -7.39
N ASN A 81 12.22 -2.73 -8.22
CA ASN A 81 12.25 -4.15 -7.86
C ASN A 81 13.40 -4.38 -6.87
N ILE A 82 13.11 -5.08 -5.76
CA ILE A 82 14.11 -5.40 -4.74
C ILE A 82 14.38 -6.91 -4.75
N HIS A 83 13.38 -7.74 -4.40
CA HIS A 83 13.50 -9.20 -4.42
C HIS A 83 12.39 -9.82 -5.26
N LYS A 84 12.72 -10.64 -6.27
CA LYS A 84 11.70 -11.29 -7.13
C LYS A 84 10.68 -12.12 -6.34
N ASN A 85 11.15 -12.77 -5.26
CA ASN A 85 10.35 -13.67 -4.42
C ASN A 85 9.87 -13.00 -3.11
N GLY A 86 9.95 -11.67 -3.02
CA GLY A 86 9.42 -10.93 -1.87
C GLY A 86 7.92 -11.13 -1.70
N LYS A 87 7.44 -11.11 -0.46
CA LYS A 87 5.99 -11.28 -0.15
C LYS A 87 5.27 -9.97 0.15
N PHE A 88 6.03 -8.92 0.45
CA PHE A 88 5.51 -7.62 0.84
C PHE A 88 5.98 -6.52 -0.11
N TYR A 89 5.19 -5.47 -0.19
CA TYR A 89 5.45 -4.27 -0.96
C TYR A 89 5.57 -3.09 0.01
N LEU A 90 6.59 -2.26 -0.20
CA LEU A 90 6.74 -1.01 0.53
C LEU A 90 6.26 0.12 -0.39
N VAL A 91 5.33 0.95 0.08
CA VAL A 91 4.81 2.08 -0.71
C VAL A 91 5.01 3.37 0.06
N PHE A 92 5.69 4.35 -0.54
CA PHE A 92 5.78 5.71 -0.01
C PHE A 92 4.85 6.66 -0.77
N MET A 93 3.79 7.09 -0.11
CA MET A 93 2.89 8.12 -0.63
C MET A 93 3.46 9.49 -0.25
N ARG A 94 4.39 10.00 -1.06
CA ARG A 94 5.20 11.20 -0.75
C ARG A 94 4.34 12.43 -0.47
N SER A 95 3.27 12.64 -1.25
CA SER A 95 2.35 13.77 -1.06
C SER A 95 1.58 13.73 0.25
N TYR A 96 1.57 12.59 0.94
CA TYR A 96 0.87 12.36 2.20
C TYR A 96 1.84 12.11 3.37
N ASN A 97 3.15 12.14 3.12
CA ASN A 97 4.19 11.74 4.07
C ASN A 97 3.86 10.41 4.80
N THR A 98 3.42 9.41 4.04
CA THR A 98 2.90 8.16 4.60
C THR A 98 3.52 6.95 3.91
N PHE A 99 3.98 5.99 4.71
CA PHE A 99 4.40 4.67 4.26
C PHE A 99 3.29 3.64 4.47
N LEU A 100 3.20 2.71 3.52
CA LEU A 100 2.40 1.50 3.60
C LEU A 100 3.31 0.27 3.44
N VAL A 101 3.05 -0.77 4.23
CA VAL A 101 3.56 -2.12 4.00
C VAL A 101 2.36 -2.98 3.69
N LEU A 102 2.34 -3.58 2.50
CA LEU A 102 1.20 -4.31 1.96
C LEU A 102 1.64 -5.72 1.55
N ASP A 103 0.79 -6.72 1.78
CA ASP A 103 0.90 -7.97 1.02
C ASP A 103 0.33 -7.80 -0.40
N GLU A 104 0.39 -8.87 -1.20
CA GLU A 104 -0.13 -8.86 -2.57
C GLU A 104 -1.64 -8.67 -2.63
N ALA A 105 -2.39 -9.23 -1.68
CA ALA A 105 -3.84 -9.07 -1.64
C ALA A 105 -4.25 -7.61 -1.41
N MET A 106 -3.61 -6.92 -0.46
CA MET A 106 -3.85 -5.51 -0.21
C MET A 106 -3.35 -4.63 -1.34
N LEU A 107 -2.17 -4.90 -1.91
CA LEU A 107 -1.68 -4.15 -3.06
C LEU A 107 -2.70 -4.17 -4.21
N ASN A 108 -3.31 -5.32 -4.48
CA ASN A 108 -4.29 -5.51 -5.55
C ASN A 108 -5.73 -5.12 -5.16
N SER A 109 -5.97 -4.72 -3.91
CA SER A 109 -7.30 -4.28 -3.48
C SER A 109 -7.78 -3.04 -4.25
N THR A 110 -9.08 -2.96 -4.51
CA THR A 110 -9.68 -1.84 -5.24
C THR A 110 -9.34 -0.50 -4.60
N TYR A 111 -9.34 -0.41 -3.26
CA TYR A 111 -8.97 0.81 -2.56
C TYR A 111 -7.53 1.25 -2.90
N ILE A 112 -6.55 0.35 -2.81
CA ILE A 112 -5.16 0.69 -3.08
C ILE A 112 -4.97 1.06 -4.56
N GLN A 113 -5.57 0.30 -5.48
CA GLN A 113 -5.49 0.58 -6.91
C GLN A 113 -6.09 1.93 -7.28
N LEU A 114 -7.31 2.23 -6.82
CA LEU A 114 -7.99 3.49 -7.12
C LEU A 114 -7.36 4.69 -6.37
N PHE A 115 -7.17 4.57 -5.06
CA PHE A 115 -6.77 5.68 -4.22
C PHE A 115 -5.26 5.96 -4.24
N VAL A 116 -4.43 4.92 -4.04
CA VAL A 116 -2.98 5.10 -3.92
C VAL A 116 -2.32 5.23 -5.29
N PHE A 117 -2.78 4.44 -6.27
CA PHE A 117 -2.13 4.37 -7.59
C PHE A 117 -2.91 5.04 -8.73
N GLU A 118 -4.14 5.52 -8.53
CA GLU A 118 -5.03 5.99 -9.61
C GLU A 118 -5.12 5.01 -10.78
N ASN A 119 -5.01 3.73 -10.48
CA ASN A 119 -5.11 2.64 -11.44
C ASN A 119 -6.54 2.12 -11.44
N TYR A 120 -7.36 2.64 -12.34
CA TYR A 120 -8.77 2.27 -12.46
C TYR A 120 -9.08 1.71 -13.84
N ASN A 121 -9.99 0.72 -13.88
CA ASN A 121 -10.52 0.21 -15.13
C ASN A 121 -11.53 1.22 -15.70
N LYS A 122 -11.19 1.86 -16.83
CA LYS A 122 -12.02 2.90 -17.49
C LYS A 122 -13.38 2.39 -17.98
N ASN A 123 -13.54 1.08 -18.13
CA ASN A 123 -14.82 0.46 -18.51
C ASN A 123 -15.76 0.31 -17.30
N LEU A 124 -15.21 0.27 -16.09
CA LEU A 124 -15.99 0.10 -14.85
C LEU A 124 -16.16 1.42 -14.08
N PHE A 125 -15.16 2.29 -14.12
CA PHE A 125 -15.10 3.50 -13.30
C PHE A 125 -14.94 4.76 -14.15
N GLU A 126 -15.68 5.80 -13.75
CA GLU A 126 -15.54 7.17 -14.23
C GLU A 126 -15.05 8.06 -13.08
N PRO A 127 -13.87 8.71 -13.19
CA PRO A 127 -13.41 9.62 -12.16
C PRO A 127 -14.22 10.91 -12.19
N ILE A 128 -14.90 11.23 -11.08
CA ILE A 128 -15.68 12.47 -10.93
C ILE A 128 -14.84 13.53 -10.19
N ILE A 129 -14.12 13.10 -9.15
CA ILE A 129 -13.21 13.96 -8.37
C ILE A 129 -11.91 13.19 -8.17
N ILE A 130 -10.78 13.81 -8.56
CA ILE A 130 -9.44 13.29 -8.30
C ILE A 130 -8.67 14.35 -7.54
N GLU A 131 -8.71 14.29 -6.22
CA GLU A 131 -7.91 15.13 -5.34
C GLU A 131 -7.04 14.28 -4.41
N PRO A 132 -5.95 14.84 -3.85
CA PRO A 132 -5.14 14.12 -2.89
C PRO A 132 -5.95 13.66 -1.67
N SER A 133 -6.78 14.54 -1.10
CA SER A 133 -7.56 14.22 0.11
C SER A 133 -8.67 13.19 -0.13
N ALA A 134 -9.28 13.19 -1.32
CA ALA A 134 -10.40 12.33 -1.65
C ALA A 134 -10.48 12.03 -3.15
N LYS A 135 -10.95 10.83 -3.49
CA LYS A 135 -11.22 10.43 -4.87
C LYS A 135 -12.62 9.84 -4.96
N VAL A 136 -13.39 10.35 -5.91
CA VAL A 136 -14.77 9.93 -6.15
C VAL A 136 -14.84 9.34 -7.54
N PHE A 137 -15.28 8.09 -7.61
CA PHE A 137 -15.49 7.36 -8.85
C PHE A 137 -16.97 6.98 -8.96
N LYS A 138 -17.57 7.23 -10.12
CA LYS A 138 -18.88 6.72 -10.49
C LYS A 138 -18.70 5.35 -11.14
N LEU A 139 -19.56 4.40 -10.77
CA LEU A 139 -19.63 3.09 -11.40
C LEU A 139 -20.43 3.20 -12.71
N LYS A 140 -19.94 2.56 -13.78
CA LYS A 140 -20.56 2.64 -15.12
C LYS A 140 -21.58 1.52 -15.42
N ILE A 141 -21.68 0.54 -14.53
CA ILE A 141 -22.59 -0.61 -14.69
C ILE A 141 -23.95 -0.34 -14.08
#